data_AF-A0A814VC81-F1
#
_entry.id   AF-A0A814VC81-F1
#
_cell.length_a   1.000
_cell.length_b   1.000
_cell.length_c   1.000
_cell.angle_alpha   90.00
_cell.angle_beta   90.00
_cell.angle_gamma   90.00
#
_symmetry.space_group_name_H-M   'P 1'
#
loop_
_entity.id
_entity.type
_entity.pdbx_description
1 polymer ?
#
loop_
_entity_poly.entity_id
_entity_poly.type
_entity_poly.pdbx_seq_one_letter_code
_entity_poly.pdbx_strand_id
1 'polypeptide(L)'
;MREELRHRLPSYMVPDRLVKIDGAMPRLSSGKIDRKALAGLLVKDDIDKLKAMAIEIEPERNTTNELDSNRKPLDIVLSAFQKSFPHRQPKPDDNFFIDLSGHSLIAALTITELRQWFPSIALHDLYECRTAAKLAERLTLLSDEKKNETTLKIPNTCVKPSYTRIILCSVYQAIVVLILGGIVSLELILPYIIFVRILHHHHGIGYACLGAYGVLVIVPLFRHLFSLIIKWILIGRYKEGDFPLWGWMYVRWWTVEQLRNLAMPETFADSPLMSIYYRLFGAKIGRNVHLGSINCEAPDLLEIDDDTTISSEVHFQTAFVEDYTLKFRRIYI
;
A
#
# COMPACT_ATOMS: atom_id res chain seq x y z
N MET A 1 15.12 -4.69 -36.19
CA MET A 1 15.28 -5.49 -34.96
C MET A 1 14.51 -4.94 -33.75
N ARG A 2 14.77 -3.73 -33.24
CA ARG A 2 14.00 -3.21 -32.07
C ARG A 2 12.52 -2.92 -32.40
N GLU A 3 12.24 -2.29 -33.54
CA GLU A 3 10.85 -2.08 -34.00
C GLU A 3 10.13 -3.41 -34.26
N GLU A 4 10.84 -4.39 -34.80
CA GLU A 4 10.30 -5.73 -35.04
C GLU A 4 9.97 -6.49 -33.74
N LEU A 5 10.79 -6.30 -32.69
CA LEU A 5 10.51 -6.83 -31.35
C LEU A 5 9.30 -6.15 -30.69
N ARG A 6 9.05 -4.86 -30.97
CA ARG A 6 7.87 -4.12 -30.45
C ARG A 6 6.54 -4.68 -30.97
N HIS A 7 6.54 -5.30 -32.15
CA HIS A 7 5.33 -5.95 -32.69
C HIS A 7 5.05 -7.33 -32.09
N ARG A 8 6.02 -7.95 -31.41
CA ARG A 8 5.90 -9.32 -30.87
C ARG A 8 5.97 -9.40 -29.35
N LEU A 9 6.48 -8.38 -28.68
CA LEU A 9 6.69 -8.36 -27.23
C LEU A 9 5.95 -7.16 -26.61
N PRO A 10 5.37 -7.34 -25.40
CA PRO A 10 4.90 -6.22 -24.58
C PRO A 10 6.02 -5.19 -24.35
N SER A 11 5.66 -3.92 -24.17
CA SER A 11 6.60 -2.80 -24.09
C SER A 11 7.70 -2.98 -23.04
N TYR A 12 7.39 -3.61 -21.91
CA TYR A 12 8.31 -3.87 -20.81
C TYR A 12 9.27 -5.06 -21.05
N MET A 13 9.04 -5.87 -22.09
CA MET A 13 9.91 -6.99 -22.48
C MET A 13 10.85 -6.65 -23.64
N VAL A 14 10.74 -5.45 -24.22
CA VAL A 14 11.65 -5.00 -25.28
C VAL A 14 12.96 -4.51 -24.66
N PRO A 15 14.12 -5.13 -24.95
CA PRO A 15 15.38 -4.74 -24.34
C PRO A 15 15.76 -3.28 -24.63
N ASP A 16 16.29 -2.61 -23.60
CA ASP A 16 16.70 -1.19 -23.71
C ASP A 16 17.89 -0.98 -24.64
N ARG A 17 18.81 -1.96 -24.67
CA ARG A 17 20.03 -1.92 -25.49
C ARG A 17 20.21 -3.26 -26.21
N LEU A 18 20.41 -3.20 -27.52
CA LEU A 18 20.81 -4.35 -28.34
C LEU A 18 22.26 -4.13 -28.75
N VAL A 19 23.16 -4.96 -28.22
CA VAL A 19 24.59 -4.89 -28.56
C VAL A 19 24.96 -6.10 -29.38
N LYS A 20 25.51 -5.85 -30.57
CA LYS A 20 26.07 -6.89 -31.42
C LYS A 20 27.48 -7.19 -30.95
N ILE A 21 27.77 -8.47 -30.72
CA ILE A 21 29.09 -8.93 -30.31
C ILE A 21 29.78 -9.52 -31.52
N ASP A 22 30.90 -8.94 -31.92
CA ASP A 22 31.71 -9.41 -33.03
C ASP A 22 32.64 -10.53 -32.53
N GLY A 23 32.08 -11.74 -32.36
CA GLY A 23 32.83 -12.92 -31.92
C GLY A 23 31.99 -13.98 -31.21
N ALA A 24 32.66 -15.01 -30.70
CA ALA A 24 32.01 -16.06 -29.91
C ALA A 24 31.59 -15.53 -28.52
N MET A 25 30.38 -15.88 -28.08
CA MET A 25 29.87 -15.46 -26.78
C MET A 25 30.78 -15.96 -25.64
N PRO A 26 31.22 -15.10 -24.70
CA PRO A 26 32.12 -15.51 -23.62
C PRO A 26 31.52 -16.65 -22.79
N ARG A 27 32.32 -17.69 -22.55
CA ARG A 27 31.89 -18.90 -21.81
C ARG A 27 32.90 -19.26 -20.73
N LEU A 28 32.38 -19.84 -19.64
CA LEU A 28 33.16 -20.48 -18.59
C LEU A 28 33.74 -21.80 -19.10
N SER A 29 34.72 -22.36 -18.37
CA SER A 29 35.27 -23.71 -18.63
C SER A 29 34.20 -24.82 -18.61
N SER A 30 33.06 -24.57 -17.96
CA SER A 30 31.89 -25.46 -17.96
C SER A 30 30.99 -25.35 -19.20
N GLY A 31 31.29 -24.45 -20.14
CA GLY A 31 30.50 -24.20 -21.35
C GLY A 31 29.30 -23.27 -21.17
N LYS A 32 28.97 -22.88 -19.93
CA LYS A 32 27.95 -21.86 -19.60
C LYS A 32 28.43 -20.46 -19.97
N ILE A 33 27.51 -19.54 -20.31
CA ILE A 33 27.83 -18.14 -20.64
C ILE A 33 28.42 -17.43 -19.42
N ASP A 34 29.56 -16.77 -19.61
CA ASP A 34 30.19 -15.93 -18.58
C ASP A 34 29.58 -14.52 -18.60
N ARG A 35 28.62 -14.28 -17.69
CA ARG A 35 27.93 -12.99 -17.55
C ARG A 35 28.86 -11.85 -17.11
N LYS A 36 29.93 -12.14 -16.37
CA LYS A 36 30.88 -11.12 -15.91
C LYS A 36 31.79 -10.66 -17.04
N ALA A 37 32.30 -11.59 -17.83
CA ALA A 37 33.07 -11.27 -19.03
C ALA A 37 32.22 -10.51 -20.05
N LEU A 38 30.95 -10.90 -20.22
CA LEU A 38 29.99 -10.19 -21.07
C LEU A 38 29.75 -8.75 -20.60
N ALA A 39 29.53 -8.53 -19.30
CA ALA A 39 29.37 -7.19 -18.74
C ALA A 39 30.62 -6.33 -18.91
N GLY A 40 31.83 -6.91 -18.78
CA GLY A 40 33.09 -6.21 -19.00
C GLY A 40 33.32 -5.73 -20.43
N LEU A 41 32.85 -6.48 -21.44
CA LEU A 41 32.90 -6.07 -22.84
C LEU A 41 31.99 -4.86 -23.12
N LEU A 42 30.81 -4.82 -22.49
CA LEU A 42 29.85 -3.72 -22.63
C LEU A 42 30.36 -2.40 -22.02
N VAL A 43 31.18 -2.46 -20.98
CA VAL A 43 31.73 -1.29 -20.29
C VAL A 43 32.91 -0.66 -21.06
N LYS A 44 33.69 -1.44 -21.81
CA LYS A 44 34.82 -0.92 -22.60
C LYS A 44 34.38 0.05 -23.70
N ASP A 45 33.30 -0.28 -24.41
CA ASP A 45 32.74 0.59 -25.45
C ASP A 45 32.24 1.94 -24.91
N ASP A 46 31.79 1.97 -23.64
CA ASP A 46 31.32 3.20 -23.00
C ASP A 46 32.50 4.06 -22.52
N ILE A 47 33.61 3.46 -22.06
CA ILE A 47 34.81 4.19 -21.61
C ILE A 47 35.58 4.83 -22.78
N ASP A 48 35.68 4.14 -23.92
CA ASP A 48 36.38 4.67 -25.09
C ASP A 48 35.62 5.84 -25.75
N LYS A 49 34.28 5.84 -25.68
CA LYS A 49 33.45 7.00 -26.06
C LYS A 49 33.51 8.15 -25.05
N LEU A 50 33.58 7.85 -23.75
CA LEU A 50 33.77 8.84 -22.69
C LEU A 50 35.12 9.58 -22.82
N LYS A 51 36.20 8.87 -23.21
CA LYS A 51 37.53 9.49 -23.42
C LYS A 51 37.58 10.39 -24.65
N ALA A 52 36.83 10.08 -25.71
CA ALA A 52 36.77 10.90 -26.91
C ALA A 52 36.00 12.22 -26.70
N MET A 53 35.04 12.26 -25.78
CA MET A 53 34.23 13.45 -25.48
C MET A 53 34.80 14.34 -24.36
N ALA A 54 35.72 13.81 -23.54
CA ALA A 54 36.30 14.55 -22.41
C ALA A 54 37.34 15.62 -22.79
N ILE A 55 37.62 15.84 -24.07
CA ILE A 55 38.64 16.81 -24.53
C ILE A 55 38.07 18.22 -24.75
N GLU A 56 36.74 18.42 -24.79
CA GLU A 56 36.19 19.66 -25.38
C GLU A 56 35.35 20.60 -24.50
N ILE A 57 35.25 20.44 -23.17
CA ILE A 57 34.41 21.38 -22.38
C ILE A 57 35.08 21.80 -21.07
N GLU A 58 35.63 23.03 -21.10
CA GLU A 58 36.01 23.88 -19.96
C GLU A 58 34.76 24.41 -19.24
N PRO A 59 34.75 24.58 -17.89
CA PRO A 59 33.55 25.02 -17.18
C PRO A 59 33.59 26.53 -16.87
N GLU A 60 32.69 27.31 -17.48
CA GLU A 60 32.35 28.64 -16.94
C GLU A 60 31.24 28.52 -15.87
N ARG A 61 31.60 28.95 -14.66
CA ARG A 61 30.71 29.24 -13.54
C ARG A 61 30.12 30.63 -13.69
N ASN A 62 28.83 30.76 -13.33
CA ASN A 62 28.06 31.95 -12.88
C ASN A 62 26.69 31.96 -13.60
N THR A 63 25.53 32.27 -13.01
CA THR A 63 25.21 33.03 -11.79
C THR A 63 23.71 32.84 -11.43
N THR A 64 23.41 32.98 -10.14
CA THR A 64 22.16 33.51 -9.52
C THR A 64 20.79 32.85 -9.79
N ASN A 65 20.27 32.27 -8.71
CA ASN A 65 18.84 32.12 -8.42
C ASN A 65 18.20 33.51 -8.29
N GLU A 66 17.45 33.94 -9.30
CA GLU A 66 16.42 34.96 -9.15
C GLU A 66 15.07 34.37 -9.58
N LEU A 67 14.08 34.55 -8.69
CA LEU A 67 12.68 34.18 -8.89
C LEU A 67 12.13 34.93 -10.11
N ASP A 68 11.82 34.20 -11.17
CA ASP A 68 11.11 34.73 -12.32
C ASP A 68 9.76 33.99 -12.44
N SER A 69 8.69 34.63 -11.97
CA SER A 69 7.31 34.14 -11.96
C SER A 69 6.69 34.04 -13.37
N ASN A 70 7.49 34.22 -14.41
CA ASN A 70 7.09 34.20 -15.81
C ASN A 70 7.70 33.04 -16.63
N ARG A 71 8.33 32.05 -15.97
CA ARG A 71 8.82 30.85 -16.66
C ARG A 71 7.65 30.04 -17.21
N LYS A 72 7.72 29.67 -18.49
CA LYS A 72 6.71 28.81 -19.10
C LYS A 72 6.70 27.46 -18.35
N PRO A 73 5.53 26.85 -18.11
CA PRO A 73 5.45 25.54 -17.45
C PRO A 73 6.33 24.47 -18.09
N LEU A 74 6.54 24.57 -19.40
CA LEU A 74 7.44 23.70 -20.16
C LEU A 74 8.90 23.76 -19.68
N ASP A 75 9.42 24.96 -19.41
CA ASP A 75 10.82 25.15 -19.00
C ASP A 75 11.04 24.56 -17.60
N ILE A 76 10.04 24.65 -16.73
CA ILE A 76 10.07 24.06 -15.39
C ILE A 76 10.11 22.54 -15.49
N VAL A 77 9.24 21.94 -16.32
CA VAL A 77 9.21 20.48 -16.54
C VAL A 77 10.52 19.98 -17.13
N LEU A 78 11.05 20.66 -18.15
CA LEU A 78 12.33 20.29 -18.76
C LEU A 78 13.50 20.39 -17.76
N SER A 79 13.51 21.40 -16.89
CA SER A 79 14.54 21.52 -15.86
C SER A 79 14.49 20.39 -14.83
N ALA A 80 13.29 19.93 -14.44
CA ALA A 80 13.11 18.79 -13.54
C ALA A 80 13.54 17.47 -14.22
N PHE A 81 13.26 17.32 -15.52
CA PHE A 81 13.73 16.17 -16.30
C PHE A 81 15.26 16.20 -16.40
N GLN A 82 15.86 17.37 -16.66
CA GLN A 82 17.32 17.51 -16.77
C GLN A 82 18.04 17.15 -15.47
N LYS A 83 17.48 17.53 -14.32
CA LYS A 83 18.02 17.13 -13.01
C LYS A 83 17.86 15.63 -12.74
N SER A 84 16.75 15.06 -13.17
CA SER A 84 16.46 13.62 -13.02
C SER A 84 17.33 12.75 -13.95
N PHE A 85 17.81 13.32 -15.07
CA PHE A 85 18.67 12.65 -16.05
C PHE A 85 19.92 13.49 -16.38
N PRO A 86 20.92 13.57 -15.49
CA PRO A 86 22.11 14.43 -15.67
C PRO A 86 22.93 14.14 -16.93
N HIS A 87 22.84 12.91 -17.45
CA HIS A 87 23.60 12.44 -18.62
C HIS A 87 22.82 12.52 -19.95
N ARG A 88 21.60 13.08 -19.95
CA ARG A 88 20.78 13.26 -21.16
C ARG A 88 20.39 14.73 -21.30
N GLN A 89 20.01 15.14 -22.52
CA GLN A 89 19.42 16.45 -22.80
C GLN A 89 17.94 16.23 -23.18
N PRO A 90 17.01 16.31 -22.23
CA PRO A 90 15.60 16.06 -22.47
C PRO A 90 15.02 17.09 -23.43
N LYS A 91 14.32 16.62 -24.48
CA LYS A 91 13.56 17.45 -25.40
C LYS A 91 12.07 17.49 -25.01
N PRO A 92 11.30 18.49 -25.49
CA PRO A 92 9.87 18.61 -25.18
C PRO A 92 9.04 17.35 -25.48
N ASP A 93 9.36 16.67 -26.57
CA ASP A 93 8.62 15.50 -27.06
C ASP A 93 9.21 14.16 -26.62
N ASP A 94 10.33 14.16 -25.89
CA ASP A 94 10.96 12.93 -25.42
C ASP A 94 10.05 12.23 -24.41
N ASN A 95 9.82 10.93 -24.61
CA ASN A 95 9.08 10.12 -23.67
C ASN A 95 9.92 9.84 -22.42
N PHE A 96 9.38 10.20 -21.26
CA PHE A 96 10.01 10.03 -19.95
C PHE A 96 10.45 8.59 -19.67
N PHE A 97 9.64 7.60 -20.05
CA PHE A 97 9.92 6.19 -19.75
C PHE A 97 10.73 5.52 -20.87
N ILE A 98 10.43 5.83 -22.13
CA ILE A 98 11.03 5.13 -23.28
C ILE A 98 12.33 5.80 -23.73
N ASP A 99 12.32 7.11 -23.91
CA ASP A 99 13.41 7.85 -24.54
C ASP A 99 14.40 8.39 -23.51
N LEU A 100 13.95 8.68 -22.29
CA LEU A 100 14.80 9.07 -21.16
C LEU A 100 15.13 7.88 -20.23
N SER A 101 14.48 6.73 -20.44
CA SER A 101 14.67 5.51 -19.63
C SER A 101 14.31 5.71 -18.14
N GLY A 102 13.29 6.54 -17.87
CA GLY A 102 12.75 6.73 -16.53
C GLY A 102 12.02 5.50 -15.99
N HIS A 103 12.08 5.31 -14.68
CA HIS A 103 11.33 4.29 -13.94
C HIS A 103 10.60 4.91 -12.76
N SER A 104 9.75 4.13 -12.07
CA SER A 104 8.82 4.61 -11.03
C SER A 104 9.48 5.46 -9.95
N LEU A 105 10.70 5.11 -9.52
CA LEU A 105 11.45 5.89 -8.54
C LEU A 105 11.88 7.26 -9.07
N ILE A 106 12.45 7.34 -10.27
CA ILE A 106 12.83 8.63 -10.88
C ILE A 106 11.57 9.46 -11.12
N ALA A 107 10.49 8.85 -11.62
CA ALA A 107 9.18 9.49 -11.79
C ALA A 107 8.69 10.14 -10.48
N ALA A 108 8.73 9.41 -9.36
CA ALA A 108 8.33 9.93 -8.05
C ALA A 108 9.22 11.10 -7.58
N LEU A 109 10.53 11.04 -7.81
CA LEU A 109 11.47 12.12 -7.49
C LEU A 109 11.22 13.37 -8.34
N THR A 110 11.02 13.20 -9.65
CA THR A 110 10.69 14.30 -10.57
C THR A 110 9.37 14.97 -10.17
N ILE A 111 8.34 14.19 -9.81
CA ILE A 111 7.06 14.73 -9.32
C ILE A 111 7.23 15.48 -8.00
N THR A 112 8.05 14.96 -7.08
CA THR A 112 8.32 15.63 -5.79
C THR A 112 8.98 16.99 -6.00
N GLU A 113 9.87 17.10 -6.98
CA GLU A 113 10.47 18.37 -7.37
C GLU A 113 9.45 19.31 -8.01
N LEU A 114 8.65 18.82 -8.97
CA LEU A 114 7.64 19.62 -9.65
C LEU A 114 6.53 20.14 -8.72
N ARG A 115 6.24 19.43 -7.62
CA ARG A 115 5.27 19.86 -6.60
C ARG A 115 5.60 21.20 -5.95
N GLN A 116 6.87 21.63 -5.96
CA GLN A 116 7.26 22.95 -5.47
C GLN A 116 6.63 24.08 -6.29
N TRP A 117 6.41 23.83 -7.57
CA TRP A 117 5.86 24.80 -8.53
C TRP A 117 4.37 24.52 -8.83
N PHE A 118 4.00 23.24 -8.84
CA PHE A 118 2.64 22.77 -9.15
C PHE A 118 2.12 21.84 -8.04
N PRO A 119 1.51 22.37 -6.97
CA PRO A 119 1.12 21.54 -5.81
C PRO A 119 0.10 20.44 -6.13
N SER A 120 -0.67 20.61 -7.20
CA SER A 120 -1.72 19.68 -7.62
C SER A 120 -1.20 18.52 -8.48
N ILE A 121 0.09 18.48 -8.86
CA ILE A 121 0.62 17.43 -9.72
C ILE A 121 0.69 16.07 -8.99
N ALA A 122 0.14 15.04 -9.62
CA ALA A 122 0.14 13.66 -9.17
C ALA A 122 1.09 12.80 -10.03
N LEU A 123 1.50 11.66 -9.47
CA LEU A 123 2.30 10.69 -10.21
C LEU A 123 1.55 10.14 -11.44
N HIS A 124 0.23 10.02 -11.33
CA HIS A 124 -0.63 9.59 -12.43
C HIS A 124 -0.48 10.49 -13.68
N ASP A 125 -0.38 11.81 -13.49
CA ASP A 125 -0.28 12.77 -14.59
C ASP A 125 0.97 12.54 -15.46
N LEU A 126 2.10 12.15 -14.85
CA LEU A 126 3.33 11.83 -15.57
C LEU A 126 3.22 10.52 -16.36
N TYR A 127 2.50 9.53 -15.85
CA TYR A 127 2.23 8.26 -16.56
C TYR A 127 1.30 8.42 -17.76
N GLU A 128 0.36 9.37 -17.67
CA GLU A 128 -0.58 9.68 -18.73
C GLU A 128 0.05 10.56 -19.82
N CYS A 129 0.64 11.70 -19.44
CA CYS A 129 1.19 12.67 -20.38
C CYS A 129 2.48 12.19 -21.05
N ARG A 130 3.33 11.45 -20.32
CA ARG A 130 4.60 10.82 -20.72
C ARG A 130 5.68 11.71 -21.34
N THR A 131 5.37 12.89 -21.86
CA THR A 131 6.32 13.84 -22.44
C THR A 131 6.28 15.17 -21.70
N ALA A 132 7.37 15.94 -21.78
CA ALA A 132 7.46 17.24 -21.10
C ALA A 132 6.45 18.25 -21.66
N ALA A 133 6.22 18.26 -22.98
CA ALA A 133 5.25 19.13 -23.63
C ALA A 133 3.82 18.90 -23.15
N LYS A 134 3.36 17.64 -23.15
CA LYS A 134 2.00 17.28 -22.71
C LYS A 134 1.81 17.50 -21.22
N LEU A 135 2.83 17.21 -20.41
CA LEU A 135 2.78 17.44 -18.99
C LEU A 135 2.67 18.94 -18.69
N ALA A 136 3.42 19.78 -19.40
CA ALA A 136 3.35 21.23 -19.25
C ALA A 136 1.98 21.80 -19.65
N GLU A 137 1.38 21.30 -20.73
CA GLU A 137 0.02 21.69 -21.16
C GLU A 137 -1.01 21.33 -20.07
N ARG A 138 -0.96 20.09 -19.56
CA ARG A 138 -1.83 19.63 -18.47
C ARG A 138 -1.69 20.47 -17.21
N LEU A 139 -0.46 20.84 -16.85
CA LEU A 139 -0.16 21.71 -15.70
C LEU A 139 -0.63 23.16 -15.89
N THR A 140 -0.69 23.64 -17.13
CA THR A 140 -1.26 24.95 -17.45
C THR A 140 -2.76 24.95 -17.18
N LEU A 141 -3.46 23.91 -17.64
CA LEU A 141 -4.89 23.73 -17.41
C LEU A 141 -5.23 23.61 -15.91
N LEU A 142 -4.46 22.82 -15.16
CA LEU A 142 -4.64 22.68 -13.71
C LEU A 142 -4.37 23.98 -12.94
N SER A 143 -3.41 24.79 -13.42
CA SER A 143 -3.13 26.12 -12.83
C SER A 143 -4.28 27.11 -13.09
N ASP A 144 -4.89 27.06 -14.28
CA ASP A 144 -6.02 27.90 -14.66
C ASP A 144 -7.31 27.50 -13.95
N GLU A 145 -7.57 26.19 -13.78
CA GLU A 145 -8.69 25.67 -12.98
C GLU A 145 -8.58 26.11 -11.52
N LYS A 146 -7.38 26.04 -10.93
CA LYS A 146 -7.15 26.45 -9.53
C LYS A 146 -7.28 27.95 -9.30
N LYS A 147 -7.04 28.77 -10.33
CA LYS A 147 -7.28 30.23 -10.30
C LYS A 147 -8.79 30.54 -10.28
N ASN A 148 -9.60 29.68 -10.90
CA ASN A 148 -11.06 29.77 -10.88
C ASN A 148 -11.70 29.09 -9.63
N GLU A 149 -11.05 28.11 -9.02
CA GLU A 149 -11.54 27.38 -7.84
C GLU A 149 -11.22 28.01 -6.47
N THR A 150 -10.90 29.31 -6.42
CA THR A 150 -10.55 30.01 -5.16
C THR A 150 -11.69 30.11 -4.11
N THR A 151 -12.78 29.35 -4.24
CA THR A 151 -13.91 29.38 -3.27
C THR A 151 -14.55 28.02 -2.92
N LEU A 152 -13.88 26.88 -3.08
CA LEU A 152 -14.26 25.71 -2.29
C LEU A 152 -13.60 25.81 -0.91
N LYS A 153 -14.24 26.58 -0.02
CA LYS A 153 -14.01 26.44 1.43
C LYS A 153 -14.39 25.02 1.80
N ILE A 154 -13.42 24.11 1.82
CA ILE A 154 -13.57 22.86 2.57
C ILE A 154 -13.84 23.32 4.01
N PRO A 155 -15.02 23.01 4.59
CA PRO A 155 -15.28 23.39 5.96
C PRO A 155 -14.23 22.67 6.82
N ASN A 156 -13.23 23.41 7.29
CA ASN A 156 -12.30 22.98 8.32
C ASN A 156 -13.09 22.86 9.63
N THR A 157 -13.95 21.84 9.74
CA THR A 157 -14.60 21.43 10.98
C THR A 157 -13.70 20.45 11.74
N CYS A 158 -12.38 20.62 11.67
CA CYS A 158 -11.42 19.86 12.47
C CYS A 158 -11.49 20.34 13.92
N VAL A 159 -12.44 19.79 14.68
CA VAL A 159 -12.55 20.07 16.11
C VAL A 159 -11.52 19.22 16.84
N LYS A 160 -10.45 19.88 17.33
CA LYS A 160 -9.42 19.20 18.12
C LYS A 160 -10.06 18.57 19.38
N PRO A 161 -9.83 17.28 19.66
CA PRO A 161 -10.41 16.63 20.83
C PRO A 161 -9.84 17.22 22.13
N SER A 162 -10.68 17.30 23.16
CA SER A 162 -10.25 17.70 24.50
C SER A 162 -9.26 16.71 25.09
N TYR A 163 -8.21 17.19 25.75
CA TYR A 163 -7.20 16.36 26.41
C TYR A 163 -7.79 15.39 27.44
N THR A 164 -8.90 15.75 28.10
CA THR A 164 -9.56 14.86 29.06
C THR A 164 -10.17 13.62 28.39
N ARG A 165 -10.75 13.77 27.20
CA ARG A 165 -11.28 12.64 26.41
C ARG A 165 -10.16 11.72 25.95
N ILE A 166 -9.03 12.31 25.57
CA ILE A 166 -7.83 11.56 25.19
C ILE A 166 -7.36 10.68 26.35
N ILE A 167 -7.14 11.28 27.53
CA ILE A 167 -6.67 10.54 28.71
C ILE A 167 -7.65 9.44 29.12
N LEU A 168 -8.95 9.75 29.19
CA LEU A 168 -9.96 8.76 29.58
C LEU A 168 -10.02 7.58 28.60
N CYS A 169 -9.97 7.87 27.30
CA CYS A 169 -9.90 6.86 26.25
C CYS A 169 -8.62 6.03 26.37
N SER A 170 -7.46 6.65 26.59
CA SER A 170 -6.19 5.93 26.78
C SER A 170 -6.21 5.00 27.99
N VAL A 171 -6.77 5.45 29.13
CA VAL A 171 -6.91 4.61 30.33
C VAL A 171 -7.82 3.41 30.05
N TYR A 172 -8.95 3.65 29.39
CA TYR A 172 -9.84 2.55 28.97
C TYR A 172 -9.12 1.57 28.04
N GLN A 173 -8.41 2.06 27.01
CA GLN A 173 -7.67 1.23 26.07
C GLN A 173 -6.59 0.40 26.78
N ALA A 174 -5.87 1.00 27.74
CA ALA A 174 -4.88 0.31 28.55
C ALA A 174 -5.50 -0.83 29.37
N ILE A 175 -6.67 -0.60 29.99
CA ILE A 175 -7.39 -1.62 30.74
C ILE A 175 -7.83 -2.76 29.81
N VAL A 176 -8.42 -2.44 28.65
CA VAL A 176 -8.84 -3.45 27.67
C VAL A 176 -7.65 -4.27 27.19
N VAL A 177 -6.54 -3.63 26.83
CA VAL A 177 -5.32 -4.32 26.38
C VAL A 177 -4.76 -5.22 27.49
N LEU A 178 -4.76 -4.78 28.75
CA LEU A 178 -4.33 -5.61 29.87
C LEU A 178 -5.23 -6.85 30.02
N ILE A 179 -6.55 -6.68 29.95
CA ILE A 179 -7.51 -7.79 30.03
C ILE A 179 -7.32 -8.76 28.86
N LEU A 180 -7.24 -8.26 27.61
CA LEU A 180 -7.04 -9.10 26.42
C LEU A 180 -5.69 -9.82 26.48
N GLY A 181 -4.62 -9.14 26.90
CA GLY A 181 -3.31 -9.75 27.12
C GLY A 181 -3.34 -10.84 28.19
N GLY A 182 -4.12 -10.64 29.26
CA GLY A 182 -4.39 -11.66 30.27
C GLY A 182 -5.11 -12.89 29.71
N ILE A 183 -6.10 -12.71 28.85
CA ILE A 183 -6.82 -13.80 28.17
C ILE A 183 -5.85 -14.61 27.30
N VAL A 184 -5.02 -13.96 26.48
CA VAL A 184 -4.02 -14.64 25.65
C VAL A 184 -2.97 -15.37 26.50
N SER A 185 -2.54 -14.76 27.60
CA SER A 185 -1.60 -15.40 28.52
C SER A 185 -2.22 -16.64 29.17
N LEU A 186 -3.51 -16.57 29.54
CA LEU A 186 -4.24 -17.70 30.08
C LEU A 186 -4.41 -18.82 29.04
N GLU A 187 -4.67 -18.49 27.79
CA GLU A 187 -4.74 -19.44 26.66
C GLU A 187 -3.45 -20.26 26.51
N LEU A 188 -2.29 -19.65 26.78
CA LEU A 188 -1.00 -20.35 26.73
C LEU A 188 -0.78 -21.28 27.94
N ILE A 189 -1.25 -20.88 29.11
CA ILE A 189 -1.04 -21.62 30.37
C ILE A 189 -2.08 -22.74 30.57
N LEU A 190 -3.31 -22.55 30.08
CA LEU A 190 -4.44 -23.44 30.35
C LEU A 190 -4.24 -24.89 29.83
N PRO A 191 -3.72 -25.13 28.61
CA PRO A 191 -3.41 -26.48 28.14
C PRO A 191 -2.38 -27.18 29.03
N TYR A 192 -1.39 -26.45 29.54
CA TYR A 192 -0.37 -26.99 30.45
C TYR A 192 -0.97 -27.39 31.80
N ILE A 193 -1.83 -26.53 32.39
CA ILE A 193 -2.53 -26.84 33.64
C ILE A 193 -3.39 -28.11 33.48
N ILE A 194 -4.14 -28.20 32.38
CA ILE A 194 -5.02 -29.35 32.12
C ILE A 194 -4.20 -30.63 31.88
N PHE A 195 -3.10 -30.53 31.14
CA PHE A 195 -2.17 -31.64 30.93
C PHE A 195 -1.66 -32.21 32.25
N VAL A 196 -1.10 -31.37 33.13
CA VAL A 196 -0.55 -31.79 34.43
C VAL A 196 -1.66 -32.35 35.33
N ARG A 197 -2.85 -31.75 35.33
CA ARG A 197 -3.97 -32.19 36.15
C ARG A 197 -4.47 -33.58 35.76
N ILE A 198 -4.60 -33.88 34.47
CA ILE A 198 -5.02 -35.19 33.99
C ILE A 198 -3.94 -36.24 34.26
N LEU A 199 -2.66 -35.88 34.09
CA LEU A 199 -1.55 -36.77 34.38
C LEU A 199 -1.48 -37.16 35.86
N HIS A 200 -1.76 -36.21 36.76
CA HIS A 200 -1.80 -36.44 38.21
C HIS A 200 -2.93 -37.39 38.63
N HIS A 201 -4.05 -37.42 37.90
CA HIS A 201 -5.15 -38.37 38.15
C HIS A 201 -4.89 -39.78 37.57
N HIS A 202 -3.65 -40.10 37.18
CA HIS A 202 -3.23 -41.40 36.65
C HIS A 202 -3.98 -41.89 35.40
N HIS A 203 -4.61 -40.99 34.63
CA HIS A 203 -5.31 -41.35 33.39
C HIS A 203 -4.37 -41.71 32.23
N GLY A 204 -3.05 -41.73 32.43
CA GLY A 204 -2.07 -42.00 31.38
C GLY A 204 -1.83 -40.81 30.45
N ILE A 205 -0.68 -40.80 29.78
CA ILE A 205 -0.20 -39.63 29.03
C ILE A 205 -1.09 -39.29 27.82
N GLY A 206 -1.74 -40.30 27.22
CA GLY A 206 -2.60 -40.11 26.05
C GLY A 206 -3.82 -39.22 26.34
N TYR A 207 -4.50 -39.44 27.46
CA TYR A 207 -5.64 -38.61 27.87
C TYR A 207 -5.21 -37.19 28.25
N ALA A 208 -4.01 -37.03 28.82
CA ALA A 208 -3.45 -35.71 29.11
C ALA A 208 -3.18 -34.92 27.83
N CYS A 209 -2.56 -35.54 26.82
CA CYS A 209 -2.37 -34.94 25.50
C CYS A 209 -3.70 -34.58 24.83
N LEU A 210 -4.69 -35.47 24.88
CA LEU A 210 -6.01 -35.25 24.29
C LEU A 210 -6.73 -34.06 24.97
N GLY A 211 -6.65 -33.95 26.30
CA GLY A 211 -7.21 -32.83 27.04
C GLY A 211 -6.56 -31.50 26.68
N ALA A 212 -5.23 -31.45 26.62
CA ALA A 212 -4.49 -30.24 26.22
C ALA A 212 -4.82 -29.83 24.78
N TYR A 213 -4.87 -30.79 23.86
CA TYR A 213 -5.27 -30.55 22.46
C TYR A 213 -6.71 -30.02 22.37
N GLY A 214 -7.65 -30.59 23.12
CA GLY A 214 -9.04 -30.13 23.15
C GLY A 214 -9.15 -28.65 23.54
N VAL A 215 -8.35 -28.18 24.50
CA VAL A 215 -8.30 -26.77 24.90
C VAL A 215 -7.81 -25.88 23.76
N LEU A 216 -6.74 -26.29 23.09
CA LEU A 216 -6.17 -25.55 21.96
C LEU A 216 -7.14 -25.43 20.78
N VAL A 217 -8.08 -26.37 20.61
CA VAL A 217 -9.11 -26.32 19.57
C VAL A 217 -10.33 -25.51 20.02
N ILE A 218 -10.78 -25.67 21.26
CA ILE A 218 -12.00 -25.04 21.77
C ILE A 218 -11.81 -23.55 22.01
N VAL A 219 -10.65 -23.12 22.54
CA VAL A 219 -10.42 -21.72 22.92
C VAL A 219 -10.49 -20.76 21.71
N PRO A 220 -9.85 -21.03 20.55
CA PRO A 220 -10.00 -20.19 19.36
C PRO A 220 -11.45 -20.08 18.87
N LEU A 221 -12.19 -21.20 18.84
CA LEU A 221 -13.61 -21.20 18.46
C LEU A 221 -14.44 -20.33 19.41
N PHE A 222 -14.19 -20.44 20.71
CA PHE A 222 -14.83 -19.60 21.72
C PHE A 222 -14.50 -18.13 21.53
N ARG A 223 -13.26 -17.80 21.13
CA ARG A 223 -12.81 -16.42 20.87
C ARG A 223 -13.54 -15.77 19.70
N HIS A 224 -13.78 -16.51 18.61
CA HIS A 224 -14.62 -16.03 17.50
C HIS A 224 -16.06 -15.76 17.95
N LEU A 225 -16.65 -16.69 18.71
CA LEU A 225 -18.00 -16.55 19.23
C LEU A 225 -18.10 -15.36 20.21
N PHE A 226 -17.12 -15.22 21.10
CA PHE A 226 -17.03 -14.13 22.05
C PHE A 226 -16.91 -12.78 21.34
N SER A 227 -16.03 -12.68 20.34
CA SER A 227 -15.88 -11.47 19.50
C SER A 227 -17.20 -11.09 18.81
N LEU A 228 -17.90 -12.07 18.23
CA LEU A 228 -19.22 -11.87 17.60
C LEU A 228 -20.25 -11.33 18.61
N ILE A 229 -20.38 -11.98 19.77
CA ILE A 229 -21.33 -11.58 20.81
C ILE A 229 -21.04 -10.15 21.29
N ILE A 230 -19.78 -9.85 21.59
CA ILE A 230 -19.40 -8.53 22.08
C ILE A 230 -19.62 -7.46 21.01
N LYS A 231 -19.40 -7.74 19.72
CA LYS A 231 -19.74 -6.81 18.63
C LYS A 231 -21.22 -6.44 18.66
N TRP A 232 -22.10 -7.43 18.78
CA TRP A 232 -23.55 -7.19 18.80
C TRP A 232 -24.02 -6.47 20.06
N ILE A 233 -23.38 -6.69 21.21
CA ILE A 233 -23.67 -5.97 22.46
C ILE A 233 -23.14 -4.53 22.42
N LEU A 234 -21.89 -4.34 21.98
CA LEU A 234 -21.21 -3.05 22.02
C LEU A 234 -21.54 -2.15 20.85
N ILE A 235 -22.01 -2.62 19.71
CA ILE A 235 -22.27 -1.74 18.55
C ILE A 235 -23.62 -2.05 17.93
N GLY A 236 -23.94 -3.33 17.80
CA GLY A 236 -25.09 -3.77 17.03
C GLY A 236 -24.77 -3.66 15.55
N ARG A 237 -25.43 -2.71 14.85
CA ARG A 237 -25.16 -2.43 13.42
C ARG A 237 -24.45 -1.09 13.26
N TYR A 238 -23.33 -1.08 12.54
CA TYR A 238 -22.67 0.17 12.13
C TYR A 238 -23.61 1.00 11.24
N LYS A 239 -23.61 2.32 11.48
CA LYS A 239 -24.28 3.29 10.63
C LYS A 239 -23.22 4.13 9.93
N GLU A 240 -23.47 4.43 8.67
CA GLU A 240 -22.66 5.38 7.91
C GLU A 240 -22.74 6.76 8.55
N GLY A 241 -21.59 7.43 8.67
CA GLY A 241 -21.52 8.74 9.30
C GLY A 241 -20.14 9.07 9.86
N ASP A 242 -20.05 10.29 10.38
CA ASP A 242 -18.83 10.90 10.88
C ASP A 242 -18.93 11.06 12.39
N PHE A 243 -17.98 10.47 13.12
CA PHE A 243 -17.96 10.44 14.57
C PHE A 243 -16.67 11.07 15.11
N PRO A 244 -16.72 11.78 16.25
CA PRO A 244 -15.51 12.37 16.82
C PRO A 244 -14.52 11.28 17.25
N LEU A 245 -13.25 11.46 16.88
CA LEU A 245 -12.16 10.61 17.36
C LEU A 245 -12.05 10.72 18.89
N TRP A 246 -11.66 9.63 19.56
CA TRP A 246 -11.64 9.53 21.03
C TRP A 246 -13.01 9.68 21.70
N GLY A 247 -14.08 9.70 20.91
CA GLY A 247 -15.45 9.67 21.40
C GLY A 247 -15.91 8.27 21.79
N TRP A 248 -17.14 8.18 22.29
CA TRP A 248 -17.74 6.91 22.70
C TRP A 248 -17.83 5.88 21.56
N MET A 249 -18.20 6.33 20.35
CA MET A 249 -18.26 5.46 19.17
C MET A 249 -16.88 4.90 18.81
N TYR A 250 -15.85 5.75 18.86
CA TYR A 250 -14.47 5.33 18.60
C TYR A 250 -14.01 4.25 19.58
N VAL A 251 -14.28 4.43 20.87
CA VAL A 251 -13.93 3.43 21.90
C VAL A 251 -14.63 2.10 21.65
N ARG A 252 -15.93 2.11 21.35
CA ARG A 252 -16.70 0.89 21.04
C ARG A 252 -16.15 0.18 19.81
N TRP A 253 -15.94 0.93 18.72
CA TRP A 253 -15.36 0.41 17.48
C TRP A 253 -13.98 -0.19 17.70
N TRP A 254 -13.10 0.55 18.38
CA TRP A 254 -11.75 0.09 18.68
C TRP A 254 -11.76 -1.20 19.52
N THR A 255 -12.64 -1.32 20.52
CA THR A 255 -12.75 -2.55 21.33
C THR A 255 -13.18 -3.75 20.51
N VAL A 256 -14.18 -3.59 19.64
CA VAL A 256 -14.64 -4.65 18.74
C VAL A 256 -13.53 -5.06 17.78
N GLU A 257 -12.79 -4.07 17.25
CA GLU A 257 -11.66 -4.31 16.36
C GLU A 257 -10.53 -5.09 17.05
N GLN A 258 -10.18 -4.73 18.30
CA GLN A 258 -9.21 -5.51 19.08
C GLN A 258 -9.67 -6.95 19.32
N LEU A 259 -10.95 -7.17 19.62
CA LEU A 259 -11.50 -8.52 19.83
C LEU A 259 -11.54 -9.34 18.54
N ARG A 260 -11.80 -8.69 17.40
CA ARG A 260 -11.77 -9.35 16.09
C ARG A 260 -10.35 -9.74 15.71
N ASN A 261 -9.38 -8.84 15.89
CA ASN A 261 -7.96 -9.14 15.66
C ASN A 261 -7.47 -10.22 16.62
N LEU A 262 -7.94 -10.22 17.87
CA LEU A 262 -7.66 -11.30 18.79
C LEU A 262 -8.24 -12.62 18.28
N ALA A 263 -9.43 -12.63 17.68
CA ALA A 263 -10.05 -13.85 17.16
C ALA A 263 -9.28 -14.48 15.98
N MET A 264 -8.50 -13.71 15.21
CA MET A 264 -7.75 -14.15 14.02
C MET A 264 -8.65 -14.72 12.91
N PRO A 265 -9.54 -13.91 12.32
CA PRO A 265 -10.47 -14.35 11.26
C PRO A 265 -9.76 -14.90 10.02
N GLU A 266 -8.48 -14.59 9.82
CA GLU A 266 -7.64 -15.10 8.74
C GLU A 266 -7.58 -16.65 8.74
N THR A 267 -7.84 -17.29 9.87
CA THR A 267 -7.95 -18.76 9.99
C THR A 267 -9.04 -19.34 9.08
N PHE A 268 -10.03 -18.54 8.69
CA PHE A 268 -11.10 -18.95 7.78
C PHE A 268 -10.87 -18.53 6.31
N ALA A 269 -9.76 -17.86 6.00
CA ALA A 269 -9.46 -17.41 4.64
C ALA A 269 -9.49 -18.54 3.61
N ASP A 270 -9.86 -18.21 2.38
CA ASP A 270 -9.99 -19.15 1.25
C ASP A 270 -11.01 -20.27 1.46
N SER A 271 -11.84 -20.18 2.51
CA SER A 271 -12.87 -21.16 2.85
C SER A 271 -14.28 -20.58 2.77
N PRO A 272 -15.32 -21.41 2.54
CA PRO A 272 -16.71 -20.97 2.60
C PRO A 272 -17.13 -20.44 3.99
N LEU A 273 -16.37 -20.77 5.05
CA LEU A 273 -16.62 -20.28 6.40
C LEU A 273 -16.37 -18.78 6.50
N MET A 274 -15.49 -18.21 5.68
CA MET A 274 -15.23 -16.77 5.68
C MET A 274 -16.48 -15.97 5.31
N SER A 275 -17.18 -16.41 4.27
CA SER A 275 -18.44 -15.78 3.83
C SER A 275 -19.52 -15.87 4.92
N ILE A 276 -19.59 -16.99 5.65
CA ILE A 276 -20.52 -17.14 6.79
C ILE A 276 -20.11 -16.22 7.94
N TYR A 277 -18.83 -16.18 8.28
CA TYR A 277 -18.28 -15.36 9.36
C TYR A 277 -18.63 -13.89 9.15
N TYR A 278 -18.34 -13.34 7.96
CA TYR A 278 -18.65 -11.94 7.66
C TYR A 278 -20.16 -11.65 7.62
N ARG A 279 -21.00 -12.60 7.17
CA ARG A 279 -22.47 -12.47 7.27
C ARG A 279 -22.96 -12.42 8.71
N LEU A 280 -22.36 -13.20 9.62
CA LEU A 280 -22.67 -13.15 11.06
C LEU A 280 -22.27 -11.80 11.68
N PHE A 281 -21.17 -11.23 11.20
CA PHE A 281 -20.76 -9.87 11.53
C PHE A 281 -21.62 -8.79 10.85
N GLY A 282 -22.54 -9.18 9.96
CA GLY A 282 -23.60 -8.38 9.36
C GLY A 282 -23.31 -7.83 7.96
N ALA A 283 -22.20 -8.26 7.34
CA ALA A 283 -21.94 -8.00 5.92
C ALA A 283 -22.99 -8.68 5.03
N LYS A 284 -23.28 -8.05 3.89
CA LYS A 284 -24.12 -8.65 2.86
C LYS A 284 -23.24 -9.31 1.82
N ILE A 285 -23.13 -10.62 1.85
CA ILE A 285 -22.30 -11.38 0.92
C ILE A 285 -23.19 -12.31 0.09
N GLY A 286 -23.13 -12.14 -1.23
CA GLY A 286 -23.82 -12.94 -2.22
C GLY A 286 -23.47 -14.43 -2.23
N ARG A 287 -24.00 -15.14 -3.23
CA ARG A 287 -23.79 -16.57 -3.50
C ARG A 287 -22.50 -16.76 -4.30
N ASN A 288 -21.86 -17.92 -4.14
CA ASN A 288 -20.62 -18.29 -4.83
C ASN A 288 -19.46 -17.30 -4.68
N VAL A 289 -19.45 -16.51 -3.60
CA VAL A 289 -18.37 -15.55 -3.33
C VAL A 289 -17.18 -16.27 -2.71
N HIS A 290 -16.01 -16.11 -3.32
CA HIS A 290 -14.73 -16.57 -2.79
C HIS A 290 -13.98 -15.41 -2.14
N LEU A 291 -13.66 -15.57 -0.85
CA LEU A 291 -12.95 -14.56 -0.06
C LEU A 291 -11.63 -15.15 0.44
N GLY A 292 -10.52 -14.56 0.00
CA GLY A 292 -9.20 -14.80 0.60
C GLY A 292 -9.06 -14.16 1.99
N SER A 293 -7.85 -13.83 2.40
CA SER A 293 -7.63 -13.05 3.62
C SER A 293 -8.06 -11.59 3.41
N ILE A 294 -9.26 -11.27 3.86
CA ILE A 294 -9.78 -9.91 3.82
C ILE A 294 -9.79 -9.29 5.21
N ASN A 295 -9.60 -7.98 5.29
CA ASN A 295 -9.74 -7.22 6.53
C ASN A 295 -10.74 -6.07 6.31
N CYS A 296 -11.76 -6.00 7.16
CA CYS A 296 -12.84 -5.02 7.10
C CYS A 296 -13.24 -4.64 8.54
N GLU A 297 -13.15 -3.34 8.87
CA GLU A 297 -13.32 -2.85 10.24
C GLU A 297 -14.79 -2.70 10.66
N ALA A 298 -15.68 -2.46 9.70
CA ALA A 298 -17.12 -2.37 9.87
C ALA A 298 -17.86 -3.25 8.85
N PRO A 299 -17.89 -4.58 9.07
CA PRO A 299 -18.50 -5.54 8.14
C PRO A 299 -19.94 -5.21 7.72
N ASP A 300 -20.75 -4.62 8.60
CA ASP A 300 -22.14 -4.23 8.28
C ASP A 300 -22.26 -3.27 7.09
N LEU A 301 -21.19 -2.56 6.75
CA LEU A 301 -21.10 -1.58 5.67
C LEU A 301 -20.50 -2.16 4.39
N LEU A 302 -20.22 -3.47 4.37
CA LEU A 302 -19.71 -4.18 3.20
C LEU A 302 -20.84 -4.95 2.52
N GLU A 303 -20.98 -4.72 1.22
CA GLU A 303 -21.88 -5.47 0.32
C GLU A 303 -21.07 -6.00 -0.85
N ILE A 304 -21.15 -7.32 -1.07
CA ILE A 304 -20.45 -8.03 -2.15
C ILE A 304 -21.50 -8.86 -2.90
N ASP A 305 -21.58 -8.66 -4.21
CA ASP A 305 -22.52 -9.36 -5.08
C ASP A 305 -22.15 -10.83 -5.36
N ASP A 306 -23.13 -11.54 -5.93
CA ASP A 306 -23.01 -12.93 -6.35
C ASP A 306 -21.83 -13.14 -7.33
N ASP A 307 -21.23 -14.33 -7.30
CA ASP A 307 -20.16 -14.78 -8.21
C ASP A 307 -18.87 -13.92 -8.20
N THR A 308 -18.62 -13.21 -7.10
CA THR A 308 -17.42 -12.39 -6.90
C THR A 308 -16.24 -13.17 -6.29
N THR A 309 -15.02 -12.91 -6.77
CA THR A 309 -13.79 -13.46 -6.18
C THR A 309 -12.89 -12.33 -5.70
N ILE A 310 -12.54 -12.35 -4.40
CA ILE A 310 -11.61 -11.41 -3.78
C ILE A 310 -10.36 -12.16 -3.36
N SER A 311 -9.21 -11.67 -3.84
CA SER A 311 -7.89 -12.22 -3.53
C SER A 311 -7.50 -12.01 -2.06
N SER A 312 -6.41 -12.65 -1.64
CA SER A 312 -5.84 -12.50 -0.31
C SER A 312 -5.17 -11.13 -0.09
N GLU A 313 -5.06 -10.74 1.17
CA GLU A 313 -4.51 -9.49 1.70
C GLU A 313 -5.25 -8.22 1.25
N VAL A 314 -6.56 -8.35 1.00
CA VAL A 314 -7.40 -7.21 0.60
C VAL A 314 -7.94 -6.50 1.84
N HIS A 315 -7.82 -5.17 1.84
CA HIS A 315 -8.28 -4.33 2.94
C HIS A 315 -9.43 -3.44 2.48
N PHE A 316 -10.62 -3.66 3.04
CA PHE A 316 -11.81 -2.84 2.80
C PHE A 316 -11.91 -1.80 3.91
N GLN A 317 -11.51 -0.56 3.59
CA GLN A 317 -11.55 0.59 4.51
C GLN A 317 -12.96 1.12 4.72
N THR A 318 -13.78 0.33 5.40
CA THR A 318 -15.15 0.70 5.81
C THR A 318 -15.14 1.68 6.99
N ALA A 319 -14.04 1.74 7.74
CA ALA A 319 -13.80 2.75 8.76
C ALA A 319 -12.39 3.33 8.62
N PHE A 320 -12.27 4.65 8.59
CA PHE A 320 -10.97 5.32 8.56
C PHE A 320 -10.98 6.60 9.38
N VAL A 321 -9.79 7.07 9.77
CA VAL A 321 -9.61 8.28 10.57
C VAL A 321 -9.04 9.37 9.68
N GLU A 322 -9.74 10.49 9.63
CA GLU A 322 -9.33 11.69 8.89
C GLU A 322 -9.71 12.91 9.74
N ASP A 323 -8.81 13.86 9.90
CA ASP A 323 -9.12 15.15 10.53
C ASP A 323 -9.76 15.05 11.94
N TYR A 324 -9.21 14.18 12.79
CA TYR A 324 -9.76 13.88 14.13
C TYR A 324 -11.21 13.38 14.13
N THR A 325 -11.65 12.79 13.02
CA THR A 325 -12.97 12.22 12.82
C THR A 325 -12.83 10.77 12.37
N LEU A 326 -13.54 9.87 13.03
CA LEU A 326 -13.74 8.49 12.60
C LEU A 326 -14.90 8.47 11.61
N LYS A 327 -14.60 8.14 10.35
CA LYS A 327 -15.58 8.09 9.26
C LYS A 327 -15.90 6.64 8.93
N PHE A 328 -17.19 6.33 8.93
CA PHE A 328 -17.69 5.05 8.43
C PHE A 328 -18.28 5.26 7.04
N ARG A 329 -17.91 4.43 6.07
CA ARG A 329 -18.38 4.51 4.68
C ARG A 329 -18.80 3.14 4.18
N ARG A 330 -19.85 3.13 3.37
CA ARG A 330 -20.33 1.91 2.74
C ARG A 330 -19.51 1.57 1.51
N ILE A 331 -19.16 0.30 1.36
CA ILE A 331 -18.45 -0.23 0.19
C ILE A 331 -19.35 -1.27 -0.46
N TYR A 332 -19.55 -1.14 -1.76
CA TYR A 332 -20.28 -2.07 -2.62
C TYR A 332 -19.34 -2.58 -3.69
N ILE A 333 -19.35 -3.90 -3.91
CA ILE A 333 -18.46 -4.59 -4.85
C ILE A 333 -19.28 -5.50 -5.75
#